data_AF-A0A699ILH4-F1
#
_entry.id   AF-A0A699ILH4-F1
#
_cell.length_a   1.000
_cell.length_b   1.000
_cell.length_c   1.000
_cell.angle_alpha   90.00
_cell.angle_beta   90.00
_cell.angle_gamma   90.00
#
_symmetry.space_group_name_H-M   'P 1'
#
loop_
_entity.id
_entity.type
_entity.pdbx_description
1 polymer ?
#
loop_
_entity_poly.entity_id
_entity_poly.type
_entity_poly.pdbx_seq_one_letter_code
_entity_poly.pdbx_strand_id
1 'polypeptide(L)'
;MAVAARKHIASNFSKLDKFKRVDFRRWQKKMHFFLSSMSVVYVLTTPMPEDGGDNPTMEQVRKGTKWDNDDYVCKGLILNGMSNYLFDIYQNIESSKELWDSSEAKYMAEDASSSRCVSWKKTKENTKI
;
A
#
# COMPACT_ATOMS: atom_id res chain seq x y z
N MET A 1 -19.01 -18.64 -0.93
CA MET A 1 -19.18 -17.42 -0.09
C MET A 1 -17.96 -16.49 -0.16
N ALA A 2 -16.77 -16.89 0.31
CA ALA A 2 -15.58 -16.01 0.35
C ALA A 2 -15.06 -15.52 -1.03
N VAL A 3 -15.14 -16.35 -2.08
CA VAL A 3 -14.68 -15.97 -3.43
C VAL A 3 -15.56 -14.87 -4.04
N ALA A 4 -16.88 -14.93 -3.85
CA ALA A 4 -17.81 -13.90 -4.34
C ALA A 4 -17.60 -12.56 -3.63
N ALA A 5 -17.36 -12.59 -2.30
CA ALA A 5 -17.01 -11.40 -1.53
C ALA A 5 -15.68 -10.78 -2.01
N ARG A 6 -14.64 -11.59 -2.24
CA ARG A 6 -13.36 -11.10 -2.80
C ARG A 6 -13.51 -10.49 -4.20
N LYS A 7 -14.30 -11.11 -5.08
CA LYS A 7 -14.60 -10.54 -6.42
C LYS A 7 -15.32 -9.19 -6.33
N HIS A 8 -16.29 -9.08 -5.43
CA HIS A 8 -17.00 -7.82 -5.19
C HIS A 8 -16.06 -6.73 -4.64
N ILE A 9 -15.17 -7.08 -3.71
CA ILE A 9 -14.17 -6.16 -3.15
C ILE A 9 -13.15 -5.72 -4.21
N ALA A 10 -12.67 -6.62 -5.06
CA ALA A 10 -11.79 -6.29 -6.19
C ALA A 10 -12.47 -5.39 -7.24
N SER A 11 -13.76 -5.60 -7.52
CA SER A 11 -14.54 -4.72 -8.40
C SER A 11 -14.72 -3.32 -7.80
N ASN A 12 -14.91 -3.22 -6.48
CA ASN A 12 -14.97 -1.93 -5.80
C ASN A 12 -13.60 -1.24 -5.73
N PHE A 13 -12.50 -1.99 -5.76
CA PHE A 13 -11.15 -1.42 -5.83
C PHE A 13 -10.92 -0.60 -7.10
N SER A 14 -11.40 -1.07 -8.26
CA SER A 14 -11.33 -0.25 -9.48
C SER A 14 -12.08 1.09 -9.38
N LYS A 15 -12.96 1.23 -8.39
CA LYS A 15 -13.69 2.47 -8.07
C LYS A 15 -13.02 3.30 -6.97
N LEU A 16 -11.97 2.80 -6.32
CA LEU A 16 -11.21 3.59 -5.36
C LEU A 16 -10.37 4.65 -6.10
N ASP A 17 -10.41 5.87 -5.59
CA ASP A 17 -9.57 6.96 -6.10
C ASP A 17 -8.09 6.56 -6.05
N LYS A 18 -7.41 6.72 -7.18
CA LYS A 18 -5.96 6.53 -7.28
C LYS A 18 -5.26 7.58 -6.42
N PHE A 19 -4.18 7.17 -5.74
CA PHE A 19 -3.34 8.09 -5.00
C PHE A 19 -2.61 9.05 -5.94
N LYS A 20 -2.71 10.35 -5.64
CA LYS A 20 -2.12 11.44 -6.43
C LYS A 20 -1.26 12.38 -5.57
N ARG A 21 -0.56 11.84 -4.55
CA ARG A 21 0.31 12.59 -3.61
C ARG A 21 -0.40 13.49 -2.59
N VAL A 22 -1.73 13.43 -2.51
CA VAL A 22 -2.54 14.18 -1.55
C VAL A 22 -3.39 13.23 -0.72
N ASP A 23 -3.67 13.62 0.52
CA ASP A 23 -4.47 12.84 1.48
C ASP A 23 -3.93 11.40 1.63
N PHE A 24 -2.60 11.26 1.69
CA PHE A 24 -1.92 9.96 1.79
C PHE A 24 -2.49 9.14 2.94
N ARG A 25 -2.71 9.72 4.13
CA ARG A 25 -3.30 9.01 5.27
C ARG A 25 -4.65 8.36 4.96
N ARG A 26 -5.50 9.05 4.20
CA ARG A 26 -6.83 8.55 3.82
C ARG A 26 -6.71 7.43 2.80
N TRP A 27 -5.86 7.61 1.77
CA TRP A 27 -5.61 6.57 0.77
C TRP A 27 -4.98 5.33 1.41
N GLN A 28 -3.94 5.50 2.22
CA GLN A 28 -3.21 4.43 2.90
C GLN A 28 -4.16 3.60 3.77
N LYS A 29 -5.04 4.24 4.55
CA LYS A 29 -6.04 3.52 5.37
C LYS A 29 -7.01 2.70 4.52
N LYS A 30 -7.50 3.25 3.40
CA LYS A 30 -8.36 2.52 2.44
C LYS A 30 -7.61 1.35 1.81
N MET A 31 -6.36 1.57 1.40
CA MET A 31 -5.50 0.54 0.81
C MET A 31 -5.24 -0.60 1.80
N HIS A 32 -4.89 -0.28 3.04
CA HIS A 32 -4.67 -1.28 4.09
C HIS A 32 -5.91 -2.16 4.30
N PHE A 33 -7.11 -1.56 4.42
CA PHE A 33 -8.36 -2.34 4.54
C PHE A 33 -8.60 -3.26 3.34
N PHE A 34 -8.25 -2.79 2.14
CA PHE A 34 -8.37 -3.58 0.93
C PHE A 34 -7.38 -4.77 0.93
N LEU A 35 -6.11 -4.54 1.27
CA LEU A 35 -5.10 -5.60 1.40
C LEU A 35 -5.47 -6.63 2.49
N SER A 36 -6.06 -6.18 3.61
CA SER A 36 -6.58 -7.07 4.65
C SER A 36 -7.71 -7.95 4.12
N SER A 37 -8.63 -7.37 3.34
CA SER A 37 -9.74 -8.09 2.70
C SER A 37 -9.27 -9.10 1.65
N MET A 38 -8.11 -8.84 1.03
CA MET A 38 -7.42 -9.77 0.13
C MET A 38 -6.53 -10.79 0.86
N SER A 39 -6.42 -10.67 2.19
CA SER A 39 -5.60 -11.54 3.05
C SER A 39 -4.10 -11.51 2.75
N VAL A 40 -3.60 -10.39 2.19
CA VAL A 40 -2.17 -10.21 1.87
C VAL A 40 -1.49 -9.15 2.74
N VAL A 41 -2.23 -8.39 3.57
CA VAL A 41 -1.67 -7.31 4.39
C VAL A 41 -0.52 -7.75 5.31
N TYR A 42 -0.50 -9.03 5.70
CA TYR A 42 0.50 -9.56 6.60
C TYR A 42 1.92 -9.43 6.05
N VAL A 43 2.10 -9.47 4.72
CA VAL A 43 3.42 -9.33 4.08
C VAL A 43 4.08 -7.97 4.32
N LEU A 44 3.31 -6.95 4.73
CA LEU A 44 3.83 -5.63 5.10
C LEU A 44 4.38 -5.60 6.53
N THR A 45 3.90 -6.50 7.39
CA THR A 45 4.10 -6.45 8.85
C THR A 45 4.97 -7.57 9.41
N THR A 46 5.01 -8.72 8.73
CA THR A 46 5.82 -9.85 9.17
C THR A 46 7.07 -10.00 8.30
N PRO A 47 8.16 -10.56 8.83
CA PRO A 47 9.32 -10.87 8.01
C PRO A 47 9.03 -12.04 7.06
N MET A 48 9.84 -12.15 6.01
CA MET A 48 9.86 -13.31 5.13
C MET A 48 10.12 -14.59 5.95
N PRO A 49 9.44 -15.71 5.66
CA PRO A 49 9.68 -16.99 6.32
C PRO A 49 11.11 -17.46 6.11
N GLU A 50 11.66 -18.18 7.09
CA GLU A 50 12.95 -18.86 6.93
C GLU A 50 12.87 -19.89 5.80
N ASP A 51 13.87 -19.87 4.93
CA ASP A 51 13.97 -20.75 3.77
C ASP A 51 14.34 -22.19 4.14
N GLY A 52 14.88 -22.44 5.34
CA GLY A 52 15.33 -23.75 5.81
C GLY A 52 16.74 -24.13 5.39
N GLY A 53 17.51 -23.19 4.80
CA GLY A 53 18.88 -23.41 4.35
C GLY A 53 19.01 -24.52 3.31
N ASP A 54 20.04 -25.35 3.47
CA ASP A 54 20.40 -26.38 2.46
C ASP A 54 19.40 -27.56 2.39
N ASN A 55 18.61 -27.79 3.43
CA ASN A 55 17.66 -28.92 3.52
C ASN A 55 16.29 -28.44 4.00
N PRO A 56 15.55 -27.71 3.17
CA PRO A 56 14.27 -27.16 3.56
C PRO A 56 13.22 -28.28 3.67
N THR A 57 12.42 -28.21 4.72
CA THR A 57 11.22 -29.06 4.82
C THR A 57 10.22 -28.66 3.73
N MET A 58 9.40 -29.60 3.30
CA MET A 58 8.30 -29.32 2.36
C MET A 58 7.36 -28.20 2.87
N GLU A 59 7.20 -28.08 4.19
CA GLU A 59 6.40 -27.01 4.80
C GLU A 59 7.07 -25.63 4.65
N GLN A 60 8.40 -25.53 4.83
CA GLN A 60 9.16 -24.29 4.62
C GLN A 60 9.09 -23.84 3.17
N VAL A 61 9.32 -24.75 2.21
CA VAL A 61 9.18 -24.43 0.77
C VAL A 61 7.77 -23.91 0.47
N ARG A 62 6.73 -24.57 0.98
CA ARG A 62 5.34 -24.13 0.76
C ARG A 62 5.06 -22.76 1.38
N LYS A 63 5.61 -22.47 2.56
CA LYS A 63 5.48 -21.16 3.21
C LYS A 63 6.20 -20.07 2.42
N GLY A 64 7.42 -20.32 1.96
CA GLY A 64 8.19 -19.40 1.11
C GLY A 64 7.47 -19.08 -0.20
N THR A 65 7.08 -20.10 -0.97
CA THR A 65 6.34 -19.90 -2.23
C THR A 65 5.01 -19.17 -2.02
N LYS A 66 4.29 -19.43 -0.92
CA LYS A 66 3.07 -18.69 -0.60
C LYS A 66 3.39 -17.22 -0.31
N TRP A 67 4.42 -16.96 0.49
CA TRP A 67 4.86 -15.61 0.82
C TRP A 67 5.21 -14.81 -0.42
N ASP A 68 6.02 -15.35 -1.32
CA ASP A 68 6.44 -14.67 -2.55
C ASP A 68 5.24 -14.30 -3.43
N ASN A 69 4.28 -15.21 -3.56
CA ASN A 69 3.05 -14.96 -4.30
C ASN A 69 2.20 -13.86 -3.65
N ASP A 70 2.04 -13.90 -2.33
CA ASP A 70 1.26 -12.90 -1.60
C ASP A 70 1.96 -11.53 -1.60
N ASP A 71 3.30 -11.48 -1.56
CA ASP A 71 4.09 -10.25 -1.69
C ASP A 71 3.94 -9.64 -3.09
N TYR A 72 4.07 -10.44 -4.14
CA TYR A 72 3.85 -10.00 -5.52
C TYR A 72 2.44 -9.43 -5.72
N VAL A 73 1.41 -10.12 -5.22
CA VAL A 73 0.03 -9.65 -5.26
C VAL A 73 -0.14 -8.35 -4.47
N CYS A 74 0.39 -8.28 -3.24
CA CYS A 74 0.33 -7.09 -2.40
C CYS A 74 0.95 -5.88 -3.10
N LYS A 75 2.16 -6.05 -3.67
CA LYS A 75 2.86 -5.02 -4.44
C LYS A 75 2.03 -4.55 -5.63
N GLY A 76 1.49 -5.48 -6.42
CA GLY A 76 0.63 -5.16 -7.56
C GLY A 76 -0.64 -4.38 -7.17
N LEU A 77 -1.25 -4.70 -6.03
CA LEU A 77 -2.43 -4.00 -5.52
C LEU A 77 -2.09 -2.58 -5.05
N ILE A 78 -0.96 -2.41 -4.33
CA ILE A 78 -0.47 -1.09 -3.90
C ILE A 78 -0.19 -0.22 -5.12
N LEU A 79 0.58 -0.73 -6.09
CA LEU A 79 0.92 -0.03 -7.33
C LEU A 79 -0.32 0.33 -8.14
N ASN A 80 -1.29 -0.59 -8.27
CA ASN A 80 -2.56 -0.30 -8.91
C ASN A 80 -3.36 0.77 -8.15
N GLY A 81 -3.15 0.94 -6.84
CA GLY A 81 -3.74 2.02 -6.07
C GLY A 81 -3.14 3.40 -6.35
N MET A 82 -2.02 3.47 -7.05
CA MET A 82 -1.31 4.71 -7.37
C MET A 82 -1.70 5.27 -8.75
N SER A 83 -1.41 6.55 -8.98
CA SER A 83 -1.48 7.12 -10.33
C SER A 83 -0.37 6.56 -11.23
N ASN A 84 -0.55 6.60 -12.55
CA ASN A 84 0.45 6.09 -13.50
C ASN A 84 1.84 6.70 -13.27
N TYR A 85 1.92 8.02 -13.00
CA TYR A 85 3.18 8.68 -12.69
C TYR A 85 3.88 8.10 -11.45
N LEU A 86 3.12 7.75 -10.41
CA LEU A 86 3.68 7.13 -9.21
C LEU A 86 4.03 5.67 -9.46
N PHE A 87 3.21 4.95 -10.23
CA PHE A 87 3.52 3.59 -10.67
C PHE A 87 4.90 3.54 -11.34
N ASP A 88 5.17 4.43 -12.30
CA ASP A 88 6.42 4.44 -13.05
C ASP A 88 7.65 4.65 -12.17
N ILE A 89 7.51 5.45 -11.10
CA ILE A 89 8.58 5.71 -10.12
C ILE A 89 8.83 4.48 -9.23
N TYR A 90 7.77 3.78 -8.83
CA TYR A 90 7.84 2.78 -7.78
C TYR A 90 7.84 1.32 -8.27
N GLN A 91 7.58 1.06 -9.56
CA GLN A 91 7.43 -0.29 -10.12
C GLN A 91 8.64 -1.21 -9.91
N ASN A 92 9.85 -0.65 -9.78
CA ASN A 92 11.09 -1.39 -9.64
C ASN A 92 11.45 -1.72 -8.18
N ILE A 93 10.63 -1.33 -7.20
CA ILE A 93 10.84 -1.74 -5.81
C ILE A 93 10.60 -3.25 -5.69
N GLU A 94 11.51 -3.93 -4.99
CA GLU A 94 11.55 -5.39 -4.95
C GLU A 94 10.40 -5.96 -4.12
N SER A 95 10.19 -5.45 -2.91
CA SER A 95 9.18 -5.98 -1.97
C SER A 95 7.99 -5.04 -1.76
N SER A 96 6.83 -5.62 -1.44
CA SER A 96 5.65 -4.81 -1.07
C SER A 96 5.89 -3.98 0.19
N LYS A 97 6.68 -4.52 1.13
CA LYS A 97 7.06 -3.85 2.38
C LYS A 97 7.90 -2.60 2.14
N GLU A 98 8.97 -2.72 1.35
CA GLU A 98 9.82 -1.57 1.01
C GLU A 98 9.04 -0.49 0.27
N LEU A 99 8.13 -0.89 -0.63
CA LEU A 99 7.24 0.03 -1.35
C LEU A 99 6.34 0.80 -0.38
N TRP A 100 5.74 0.08 0.57
CA TRP A 100 4.87 0.66 1.58
C TRP A 100 5.63 1.64 2.49
N ASP A 101 6.76 1.21 3.05
CA ASP A 101 7.57 1.98 3.99
C ASP A 101 8.16 3.24 3.29
N SER A 102 8.63 3.11 2.04
CA SER A 102 9.12 4.24 1.23
C SER A 102 8.01 5.25 0.92
N SER A 103 6.80 4.77 0.66
CA SER A 103 5.64 5.64 0.43
C SER A 103 5.24 6.38 1.71
N GLU A 104 5.24 5.68 2.85
CA GLU A 104 4.92 6.26 4.14
C GLU A 104 5.93 7.33 4.55
N ALA A 105 7.22 7.04 4.45
CA ALA A 105 8.29 7.98 4.78
C ALA A 105 8.19 9.29 3.96
N LYS A 106 7.88 9.18 2.66
CA LYS A 106 7.79 10.33 1.77
C LYS A 106 6.54 11.17 2.03
N TYR A 107 5.37 10.53 2.08
CA TYR A 107 4.10 11.25 2.01
C TYR A 107 3.47 11.56 3.38
N MET A 108 3.87 10.89 4.46
CA MET A 108 3.41 11.28 5.81
C MET A 108 3.93 12.67 6.21
N ALA A 109 5.17 12.99 5.85
CA ALA A 109 5.76 14.31 6.11
C ALA A 109 5.09 15.40 5.25
N GLU A 110 4.84 15.10 3.98
CA GLU A 110 4.17 16.02 3.04
C GLU A 110 2.72 16.31 3.47
N ASP A 111 1.92 15.31 3.86
CA ASP A 111 0.54 15.51 4.37
C ASP A 111 0.49 16.42 5.62
N ALA A 112 1.45 16.25 6.55
CA ALA A 112 1.56 17.10 7.74
C ALA A 112 1.96 18.55 7.40
N SER A 113 2.68 18.77 6.30
CA SER A 113 3.05 20.11 5.82
C SER A 113 1.92 20.76 5.00
N SER A 114 1.21 19.97 4.19
CA SER A 114 0.12 20.43 3.32
C SER A 114 -1.11 20.88 4.13
N SER A 115 -1.44 20.14 5.18
CA SER A 115 -2.49 20.54 6.14
C SER A 115 -2.18 21.87 6.83
N ARG A 116 -0.90 22.16 7.09
CA ARG A 116 -0.47 23.49 7.58
C ARG A 116 -0.60 24.55 6.49
N CYS A 117 -0.20 24.28 5.24
CA CYS A 117 -0.32 25.24 4.14
C CYS A 117 -1.76 25.70 3.86
N VAL A 118 -2.75 24.81 4.01
CA VAL A 118 -4.18 25.19 3.90
C VAL A 118 -4.59 26.13 5.03
N SER A 119 -4.08 25.91 6.25
CA SER A 119 -4.30 26.82 7.38
C SER A 119 -3.73 28.22 7.11
N TRP A 120 -2.47 28.32 6.67
CA TRP A 120 -1.82 29.61 6.37
C TRP A 120 -2.53 30.42 5.27
N LYS A 121 -3.09 29.75 4.24
CA LYS A 121 -3.89 30.42 3.21
C LYS A 121 -5.19 31.00 3.79
N LYS A 122 -5.91 30.23 4.62
CA LYS A 122 -7.11 30.73 5.33
C LYS A 122 -6.79 31.89 6.28
N THR A 123 -5.66 31.85 6.98
CA THR A 123 -5.31 32.93 7.92
C THR A 123 -4.98 34.23 7.17
N LYS A 124 -4.25 34.17 6.04
CA LYS A 124 -3.92 35.37 5.24
C LYS A 124 -5.11 35.98 4.49
N GLU A 125 -6.12 35.18 4.15
CA GLU A 125 -7.35 35.68 3.53
C GLU A 125 -8.27 36.37 4.57
N ASN A 126 -8.24 35.91 5.83
CA ASN A 126 -8.95 36.54 6.96
C ASN A 126 -8.23 37.75 7.58
N THR A 127 -7.00 38.09 7.17
CA THR A 127 -6.27 39.28 7.66
C THR A 127 -6.19 40.42 6.64
N LYS A 128 -6.94 40.35 5.53
CA LYS A 128 -7.13 41.46 4.58
C LYS A 128 -8.46 42.19 4.80
N ILE A 129 -8.74 42.55 6.05
CA ILE A 129 -9.75 43.56 6.42
C ILE A 129 -9.03 44.62 7.23
#